data_AF-A0AAU8M0T9-F1
#
_entry.id   AF-A0AAU8M0T9-F1
#
_cell.length_a   1.000
_cell.length_b   1.000
_cell.length_c   1.000
_cell.angle_alpha   90.00
_cell.angle_beta   90.00
_cell.angle_gamma   90.00
#
_symmetry.space_group_name_H-M   'P 1'
#
loop_
_entity.id
_entity.type
_entity.pdbx_description
1 polymer ?
#
loop_
_entity_poly.entity_id
_entity_poly.type
_entity_poly.pdbx_seq_one_letter_code
_entity_poly.pdbx_strand_id
1 'polypeptide(L)'
;MTTLVFFLEEPSAKEMLHGILPKILPEHIVPRFVVFEGKQDLEKQISRKLQLWKQPDSWFIILRDQDAGDCRKIKENLLNKCIKVGRPDAIVRIACHELESFYLGDLHSVEKGLGITGLAKNQDKKKFRQPDNLPNPSRELQKLTNTRYQKVSGSRAIGRYLNLDNNRSRSFNALTQAIKKNSIIKQSS
;
A
#
# COMPACT_ATOMS: atom_id res chain seq x y z
N MET A 1 -11.12 8.56 19.80
CA MET A 1 -10.58 8.67 18.42
C MET A 1 -9.30 7.87 18.37
N THR A 2 -9.27 6.86 17.50
CA THR A 2 -8.13 5.95 17.35
C THR A 2 -7.26 6.40 16.20
N THR A 3 -5.93 6.24 16.32
CA THR A 3 -5.01 6.64 15.25
C THR A 3 -4.46 5.42 14.52
N LEU A 4 -4.63 5.40 13.20
CA LEU A 4 -3.97 4.43 12.33
C LEU A 4 -2.72 5.08 11.73
N VAL A 5 -1.55 4.62 12.12
CA VAL A 5 -0.27 5.15 11.65
C VAL A 5 0.29 4.27 10.54
N PHE A 6 0.55 4.87 9.39
CA PHE A 6 1.20 4.23 8.25
C PHE A 6 2.67 4.63 8.19
N PHE A 7 3.56 3.64 8.18
CA PHE A 7 4.97 3.81 7.87
C PHE A 7 5.19 3.37 6.43
N LEU A 8 5.57 4.31 5.57
CA LEU A 8 5.53 4.14 4.12
C LEU A 8 6.90 4.35 3.51
N GLU A 9 7.33 3.44 2.66
CA GLU A 9 8.61 3.53 1.97
C GLU A 9 8.79 4.79 1.12
N GLU A 10 7.75 5.21 0.40
CA GLU A 10 7.82 6.33 -0.53
C GLU A 10 6.51 7.16 -0.59
N PRO A 11 6.55 8.41 -1.13
CA PRO A 11 5.37 9.29 -1.17
C PRO A 11 4.20 8.79 -2.00
N SER A 12 4.43 7.98 -3.04
CA SER A 12 3.38 7.42 -3.91
C SER A 12 2.36 6.59 -3.11
N ALA A 13 2.83 5.78 -2.15
CA ALA A 13 1.99 4.96 -1.29
C ALA A 13 1.07 5.81 -0.41
N LYS A 14 1.55 6.98 0.06
CA LYS A 14 0.74 7.93 0.82
C LYS A 14 -0.41 8.46 -0.03
N GLU A 15 -0.11 8.88 -1.26
CA GLU A 15 -1.12 9.40 -2.18
C GLU A 15 -2.17 8.36 -2.56
N MET A 16 -1.76 7.12 -2.78
CA MET A 16 -2.68 6.00 -2.99
C MET A 16 -3.59 5.79 -1.78
N LEU A 17 -3.00 5.75 -0.56
CA LEU A 17 -3.74 5.57 0.68
C LEU A 17 -4.74 6.69 0.93
N HIS A 18 -4.38 7.95 0.66
CA HIS A 18 -5.33 9.07 0.71
C HIS A 18 -6.56 8.84 -0.17
N GLY A 19 -6.40 8.19 -1.33
CA GLY A 19 -7.51 7.88 -2.23
C GLY A 19 -8.41 6.73 -1.76
N ILE A 20 -7.86 5.72 -1.09
CA ILE A 20 -8.63 4.51 -0.70
C ILE A 20 -9.19 4.56 0.72
N LEU A 21 -8.49 5.20 1.67
CA LEU A 21 -8.85 5.15 3.09
C LEU A 21 -10.23 5.76 3.41
N PRO A 22 -10.70 6.85 2.77
CA PRO A 22 -12.03 7.39 3.03
C PRO A 22 -13.18 6.40 2.76
N LYS A 23 -12.93 5.37 1.94
CA LYS A 23 -13.90 4.31 1.62
C LYS A 23 -13.80 3.10 2.56
N ILE A 24 -12.80 3.07 3.45
CA ILE A 24 -12.47 1.92 4.30
C ILE A 24 -12.62 2.27 5.78
N LEU A 25 -12.09 3.42 6.18
CA LEU A 25 -11.99 3.79 7.58
C LEU A 25 -13.29 4.38 8.09
N PRO A 26 -13.77 3.96 9.28
CA PRO A 26 -14.85 4.66 9.96
C PRO A 26 -14.37 6.03 10.47
N GLU A 27 -15.30 6.95 10.70
CA GLU A 27 -15.00 8.37 11.04
C GLU A 27 -14.15 8.56 12.31
N HIS A 28 -14.21 7.61 13.25
CA HIS A 28 -13.47 7.70 14.51
C HIS A 28 -11.98 7.29 14.40
N ILE A 29 -11.56 6.73 13.24
CA ILE A 29 -10.17 6.35 12.98
C ILE A 29 -9.50 7.41 12.11
N VAL A 30 -8.46 8.02 12.65
CA VAL A 30 -7.69 9.08 11.97
C VAL A 30 -6.40 8.51 11.41
N PRO A 31 -6.19 8.52 10.07
CA PRO A 31 -4.94 8.07 9.49
C PRO A 31 -3.83 9.11 9.67
N ARG A 32 -2.62 8.65 10.00
CA ARG A 32 -1.38 9.42 10.04
C ARG A 32 -0.35 8.74 9.15
N PHE A 33 0.49 9.52 8.47
CA PHE A 33 1.49 8.99 7.54
C PHE A 33 2.88 9.45 7.94
N VAL A 34 3.78 8.49 8.10
CA VAL A 34 5.23 8.70 8.22
C VAL A 34 5.86 8.13 6.95
N VAL A 35 6.31 9.01 6.07
CA VAL A 35 6.93 8.64 4.78
C VAL A 35 8.44 8.69 4.96
N PHE A 36 9.12 7.64 4.51
CA PHE A 36 10.57 7.49 4.55
C PHE A 36 11.20 7.82 3.19
N GLU A 37 12.52 7.87 3.16
CA GLU A 37 13.31 8.07 1.93
C GLU A 37 13.81 6.72 1.38
N GLY A 38 12.86 5.84 1.04
CA GLY A 38 13.12 4.50 0.51
C GLY A 38 13.39 3.44 1.58
N LYS A 39 13.49 2.17 1.14
CA LYS A 39 13.60 1.01 2.03
C LYS A 39 14.72 1.08 3.06
N GLN A 40 15.88 1.62 2.69
CA GLN A 40 17.03 1.65 3.59
C GLN A 40 16.77 2.59 4.76
N ASP A 41 16.15 3.74 4.48
CA ASP A 41 15.78 4.72 5.49
C ASP A 41 14.69 4.15 6.42
N LEU A 42 13.63 3.58 5.83
CA LEU A 42 12.57 2.89 6.56
C LEU A 42 13.15 1.84 7.52
N GLU A 43 14.03 0.99 7.02
CA GLU A 43 14.61 -0.10 7.80
C GLU A 43 15.54 0.36 8.92
N LYS A 44 16.23 1.49 8.75
CA LYS A 44 17.09 2.10 9.78
C LYS A 44 16.27 2.81 10.85
N GLN A 45 15.17 3.47 10.47
CA GLN A 45 14.43 4.37 11.35
C GLN A 45 13.20 3.76 12.02
N ILE A 46 12.63 2.67 11.49
CA ILE A 46 11.37 2.07 11.97
C ILE A 46 11.34 1.84 13.48
N SER A 47 12.38 1.21 14.05
CA SER A 47 12.46 0.92 15.49
C SER A 47 12.43 2.20 16.33
N ARG A 48 13.24 3.20 15.95
CA ARG A 48 13.27 4.50 16.64
C ARG A 48 11.93 5.23 16.55
N LYS A 49 11.30 5.27 15.36
CA LYS A 49 10.03 5.97 15.15
C LYS A 49 8.88 5.30 15.92
N LEU A 50 8.86 3.97 16.01
CA LEU A 50 7.88 3.23 16.83
C LEU A 50 8.07 3.49 18.33
N GLN A 51 9.31 3.45 18.84
CA GLN A 51 9.61 3.71 20.26
C GLN A 51 9.22 5.12 20.69
N LEU A 52 9.48 6.11 19.82
CA LEU A 52 9.21 7.51 20.10
C LEU A 52 7.74 7.91 19.84
N TRP A 53 6.89 6.99 19.37
CA TRP A 53 5.48 7.30 19.12
C TRP A 53 4.71 7.36 20.44
N LYS A 54 4.41 8.59 20.88
CA LYS A 54 3.76 8.88 22.17
C LYS A 54 2.24 8.97 22.11
N GLN A 55 1.65 9.13 20.93
CA GLN A 55 0.20 9.27 20.84
C GLN A 55 -0.46 7.96 21.29
N PRO A 56 -1.32 7.98 22.32
CA PRO A 56 -2.02 6.79 22.78
C PRO A 56 -3.04 6.31 21.73
N ASP A 57 -3.60 5.13 21.95
CA ASP A 57 -4.60 4.51 21.07
C ASP A 57 -4.21 4.56 19.59
N SER A 58 -2.96 4.17 19.32
CA SER A 58 -2.37 4.14 18.00
C SER A 58 -2.00 2.71 17.62
N TRP A 59 -2.29 2.32 16.38
CA TRP A 59 -1.83 1.06 15.80
C TRP A 59 -1.18 1.31 14.44
N PHE A 60 -0.38 0.35 13.98
CA PHE A 60 0.61 0.61 12.93
C PHE A 60 0.42 -0.35 11.75
N ILE A 61 0.48 0.20 10.54
CA ILE A 61 0.71 -0.54 9.31
C ILE A 61 2.02 -0.06 8.71
N ILE A 62 2.93 -1.00 8.44
CA ILE A 62 4.15 -0.75 7.68
C ILE A 62 3.94 -1.30 6.27
N LEU A 63 4.05 -0.43 5.28
CA LEU A 63 3.95 -0.77 3.86
C LEU A 63 5.28 -0.46 3.16
N ARG A 64 5.83 -1.48 2.51
CA ARG A 64 7.10 -1.42 1.79
C ARG A 64 6.96 -2.21 0.49
N ASP A 65 7.70 -1.83 -0.54
CA ASP A 65 7.79 -2.62 -1.76
C ASP A 65 8.71 -3.82 -1.54
N GLN A 66 8.48 -4.90 -2.30
CA GLN A 66 9.34 -6.08 -2.26
C GLN A 66 10.70 -5.82 -2.92
N ASP A 67 10.69 -5.07 -4.03
CA ASP A 67 11.76 -4.99 -5.03
C ASP A 67 12.21 -6.39 -5.50
N ALA A 68 13.52 -6.58 -5.68
CA ALA A 68 14.16 -7.85 -5.99
C ALA A 68 14.34 -8.78 -4.77
N GLY A 69 13.78 -8.45 -3.60
CA GLY A 69 13.96 -9.22 -2.37
C GLY A 69 12.97 -10.37 -2.18
N ASP A 70 13.22 -11.19 -1.16
CA ASP A 70 12.27 -12.21 -0.69
C ASP A 70 11.24 -11.57 0.25
N CYS A 71 9.98 -11.50 -0.20
CA CYS A 71 8.91 -10.85 0.55
C CYS A 71 8.67 -11.47 1.93
N ARG A 72 8.93 -12.78 2.12
CA ARG A 72 8.76 -13.46 3.41
C ARG A 72 9.84 -13.01 4.39
N LYS A 73 11.10 -12.99 3.95
CA LYS A 73 12.23 -12.52 4.77
C LYS A 73 12.11 -11.05 5.11
N ILE A 74 11.73 -10.21 4.15
CA ILE A 74 11.50 -8.77 4.39
C ILE A 74 10.41 -8.58 5.45
N LYS A 75 9.28 -9.27 5.30
CA LYS A 75 8.16 -9.19 6.23
C LYS A 75 8.57 -9.64 7.63
N GLU A 76 9.24 -10.77 7.75
CA GLU A 76 9.74 -11.31 9.03
C GLU A 76 10.73 -10.36 9.70
N ASN A 77 11.68 -9.80 8.95
CA ASN A 77 12.65 -8.84 9.49
C ASN A 77 11.98 -7.58 10.04
N LEU A 78 10.99 -7.02 9.32
CA LEU A 78 10.25 -5.85 9.78
C LEU A 78 9.39 -6.17 11.02
N LEU A 79 8.74 -7.34 11.05
CA LEU A 79 7.99 -7.79 12.22
C LEU A 79 8.91 -7.94 13.45
N ASN A 80 10.06 -8.56 13.28
CA ASN A 80 11.06 -8.71 14.34
C ASN A 80 11.54 -7.37 14.88
N LYS A 81 11.72 -6.36 14.02
CA LYS A 81 12.05 -4.98 14.43
C LYS A 81 10.93 -4.34 15.26
N CYS A 82 9.67 -4.61 14.93
CA CYS A 82 8.51 -4.10 15.68
C CYS A 82 8.37 -4.79 17.06
N ILE A 83 8.53 -6.11 17.10
CA ILE A 83 8.47 -6.90 18.35
C ILE A 83 9.55 -6.44 19.32
N LYS A 84 10.79 -6.26 18.85
CA LYS A 84 11.93 -5.81 19.67
C LYS A 84 11.72 -4.45 20.34
N VAL A 85 10.81 -3.63 19.82
CA VAL A 85 10.48 -2.31 20.39
C VAL A 85 9.13 -2.28 21.10
N GLY A 86 8.58 -3.45 21.45
CA GLY A 86 7.31 -3.55 22.18
C GLY A 86 6.09 -3.21 21.33
N ARG A 87 6.15 -3.44 20.02
CA ARG A 87 5.01 -3.27 19.09
C ARG A 87 4.70 -4.57 18.32
N PRO A 88 4.40 -5.69 19.01
CA PRO A 88 4.05 -6.95 18.35
C PRO A 88 2.72 -6.87 17.58
N ASP A 89 1.90 -5.87 17.86
CA ASP A 89 0.63 -5.55 17.22
C ASP A 89 0.78 -4.84 15.86
N ALA A 90 1.99 -4.40 15.51
CA ALA A 90 2.26 -3.74 14.23
C ALA A 90 2.08 -4.71 13.05
N ILE A 91 1.44 -4.22 11.99
CA ILE A 91 1.09 -5.02 10.82
C ILE A 91 2.03 -4.69 9.67
N VAL A 92 2.78 -5.68 9.19
CA VAL A 92 3.63 -5.52 8.00
C VAL A 92 2.91 -6.01 6.74
N ARG A 93 2.89 -5.17 5.70
CA ARG A 93 2.40 -5.49 4.35
C ARG A 93 3.46 -5.14 3.32
N ILE A 94 3.59 -6.03 2.34
CA ILE A 94 4.57 -5.92 1.25
C ILE A 94 3.79 -5.81 -0.04
N ALA A 95 4.04 -4.76 -0.84
CA ALA A 95 3.59 -4.70 -2.22
C ALA A 95 4.48 -5.63 -3.05
N CYS A 96 3.89 -6.62 -3.73
CA CYS A 96 4.67 -7.58 -4.50
C CYS A 96 5.34 -6.87 -5.69
N HIS A 97 6.66 -7.07 -5.80
CA HIS A 97 7.58 -6.28 -6.62
C HIS A 97 7.55 -4.77 -6.32
N GLU A 98 6.53 -4.06 -6.74
CA GLU A 98 6.39 -2.60 -6.63
C GLU A 98 4.94 -2.23 -6.37
N LEU A 99 4.70 -1.04 -5.81
CA LEU A 99 3.35 -0.49 -5.60
C LEU A 99 2.50 -0.51 -6.88
N GLU A 100 3.12 -0.33 -8.05
CA GLU A 100 2.40 -0.33 -9.34
C GLU A 100 1.69 -1.65 -9.66
N SER A 101 2.04 -2.77 -9.01
CA SER A 101 1.28 -4.01 -9.08
C SER A 101 -0.19 -3.83 -8.67
N PHE A 102 -0.46 -2.92 -7.71
CA PHE A 102 -1.80 -2.62 -7.24
C PHE A 102 -2.65 -1.96 -8.32
N TYR A 103 -2.04 -1.07 -9.12
CA TYR A 103 -2.69 -0.39 -10.25
C TYR A 103 -2.92 -1.33 -11.42
N LEU A 104 -1.95 -2.19 -11.73
CA LEU A 104 -2.10 -3.22 -12.77
C LEU A 104 -3.18 -4.25 -12.42
N GLY A 105 -3.53 -4.39 -11.14
CA GLY A 105 -4.64 -5.20 -10.69
C GLY A 105 -6.02 -4.61 -10.92
N ASP A 106 -6.13 -3.35 -11.34
CA ASP A 106 -7.38 -2.66 -11.66
C ASP A 106 -7.16 -1.60 -12.76
N LEU A 107 -7.06 -2.07 -14.00
CA LEU A 107 -6.84 -1.22 -15.18
C LEU A 107 -8.00 -0.27 -15.46
N HIS A 108 -9.21 -0.60 -15.01
CA HIS A 108 -10.37 0.31 -15.10
C HIS A 108 -10.18 1.55 -14.21
N SER A 109 -9.62 1.37 -13.02
CA SER A 109 -9.26 2.50 -12.17
C SER A 109 -8.10 3.32 -12.73
N VAL A 110 -7.17 2.68 -13.45
CA VAL A 110 -6.10 3.39 -14.17
C VAL A 110 -6.67 4.26 -15.29
N GLU A 111 -7.61 3.73 -16.10
CA GLU A 111 -8.32 4.51 -17.13
C GLU A 111 -8.98 5.75 -16.55
N LYS A 112 -9.79 5.56 -15.50
CA LYS A 112 -10.52 6.65 -14.85
C LYS A 112 -9.59 7.69 -14.23
N GLY A 113 -8.56 7.23 -13.51
CA GLY A 113 -7.62 8.10 -12.82
C GLY A 113 -6.80 8.95 -13.78
N LEU A 114 -6.33 8.37 -14.89
CA LEU A 114 -5.45 9.05 -15.83
C LEU A 114 -6.17 9.67 -17.04
N GLY A 115 -7.50 9.53 -17.15
CA GLY A 115 -8.25 9.98 -18.32
C GLY A 115 -7.80 9.29 -19.61
N ILE A 116 -7.56 7.97 -19.53
CA ILE A 116 -7.13 7.13 -20.65
C ILE A 116 -8.26 6.15 -20.97
N THR A 117 -8.48 5.83 -22.24
CA THR A 117 -9.48 4.87 -22.69
C THR A 117 -8.84 3.63 -23.29
N GLY A 118 -9.43 2.46 -23.08
CA GLY A 118 -9.03 1.19 -23.69
C GLY A 118 -7.98 0.38 -22.93
N LEU A 119 -7.63 0.71 -21.68
CA LEU A 119 -6.83 -0.13 -20.80
C LEU A 119 -7.66 -1.23 -20.12
N ALA A 120 -8.92 -0.99 -19.74
CA ALA A 120 -9.73 -1.95 -18.98
C ALA A 120 -9.94 -3.27 -19.73
N LYS A 121 -10.09 -3.21 -21.07
CA LYS A 121 -10.18 -4.40 -21.93
C LYS A 121 -8.94 -5.32 -21.87
N ASN A 122 -7.83 -4.83 -21.32
CA ASN A 122 -6.62 -5.62 -21.14
C ASN A 122 -6.60 -6.40 -19.82
N GLN A 123 -7.55 -6.19 -18.89
CA GLN A 123 -7.49 -6.78 -17.55
C GLN A 123 -7.38 -8.31 -17.58
N ASP A 124 -8.05 -8.95 -18.55
CA ASP A 124 -8.05 -10.40 -18.72
C ASP A 124 -6.89 -10.92 -19.59
N LYS A 125 -5.94 -10.07 -19.99
CA LYS A 125 -4.71 -10.57 -20.63
C LYS A 125 -3.86 -11.29 -19.59
N LYS A 126 -3.19 -12.38 -20.01
CA LYS A 126 -2.34 -13.24 -19.15
C LYS A 126 -1.47 -12.45 -18.17
N LYS A 127 -0.89 -11.35 -18.64
CA LYS A 127 0.00 -10.46 -17.88
C LYS A 127 -0.67 -9.79 -16.68
N PHE A 128 -1.92 -9.35 -16.80
CA PHE A 128 -2.61 -8.52 -15.80
C PHE A 128 -3.60 -9.31 -14.94
N ARG A 129 -3.77 -10.61 -15.20
CA ARG A 129 -4.56 -11.51 -14.32
C ARG A 129 -3.89 -11.76 -12.97
N GLN A 130 -2.56 -11.70 -12.91
CA GLN A 130 -1.76 -11.89 -11.69
C GLN A 130 -0.63 -10.85 -11.67
N PRO A 131 -0.98 -9.55 -11.43
CA PRO A 131 -0.01 -8.46 -11.53
C PRO A 131 1.15 -8.58 -10.53
N ASP A 132 0.92 -9.24 -9.40
CA ASP A 132 1.93 -9.50 -8.36
C ASP A 132 3.06 -10.42 -8.79
N ASN A 133 2.92 -11.13 -9.93
CA ASN A 133 3.98 -11.96 -10.50
C ASN A 133 4.78 -11.22 -11.59
N LEU A 134 4.45 -9.95 -11.87
CA LEU A 134 5.16 -9.17 -12.88
C LEU A 134 6.46 -8.65 -12.29
N PRO A 135 7.62 -8.92 -12.92
CA PRO A 135 8.91 -8.56 -12.33
C PRO A 135 9.19 -7.05 -12.34
N ASN A 136 8.53 -6.28 -13.22
CA ASN A 136 8.72 -4.82 -13.33
C ASN A 136 7.37 -4.08 -13.52
N PRO A 137 6.47 -4.08 -12.51
CA PRO A 137 5.15 -3.45 -12.63
C PRO A 137 5.19 -1.98 -13.08
N SER A 138 6.15 -1.20 -12.59
CA SER A 138 6.31 0.23 -12.90
C SER A 138 6.56 0.47 -14.38
N ARG A 139 7.51 -0.27 -14.97
CA ARG A 139 7.82 -0.22 -16.41
C ARG A 139 6.61 -0.64 -17.25
N GLU A 140 5.87 -1.64 -16.79
CA GLU A 140 4.67 -2.11 -17.50
C GLU A 140 3.54 -1.09 -17.46
N LEU A 141 3.33 -0.45 -16.32
CA LEU A 141 2.34 0.62 -16.18
C LEU A 141 2.71 1.84 -17.03
N GLN A 142 4.00 2.23 -17.06
CA GLN A 142 4.48 3.31 -17.93
C GLN A 142 4.22 3.00 -19.42
N LYS A 143 4.54 1.78 -19.88
CA LYS A 143 4.28 1.37 -21.26
C LYS A 143 2.78 1.37 -21.56
N LEU A 144 1.98 0.79 -20.67
CA LEU A 144 0.53 0.66 -20.85
C LEU A 144 -0.16 2.04 -20.92
N THR A 145 0.37 3.02 -20.20
CA THR A 145 -0.20 4.38 -20.12
C THR A 145 0.44 5.36 -21.09
N ASN A 146 1.31 4.92 -22.00
CA ASN A 146 2.12 5.79 -22.87
C ASN A 146 2.76 6.93 -22.06
N THR A 147 3.47 6.55 -20.99
CA THR A 147 4.23 7.42 -20.06
C THR A 147 3.42 8.51 -19.33
N ARG A 148 2.08 8.48 -19.42
CA ARG A 148 1.22 9.38 -18.64
C ARG A 148 1.25 9.10 -17.13
N TYR A 149 1.51 7.86 -16.73
CA TYR A 149 1.68 7.54 -15.31
C TYR A 149 2.96 8.17 -14.75
N GLN A 150 2.80 8.88 -13.64
CA GLN A 150 3.87 9.43 -12.82
C GLN A 150 3.64 8.98 -11.39
N LYS A 151 4.69 8.55 -10.66
CA LYS A 151 4.52 7.86 -9.37
C LYS A 151 3.58 8.59 -8.41
N VAL A 152 3.87 9.84 -8.07
CA VAL A 152 3.11 10.57 -7.04
C VAL A 152 1.74 11.03 -7.57
N SER A 153 1.73 11.78 -8.68
CA SER A 153 0.48 12.33 -9.22
C SER A 153 -0.44 11.25 -9.79
N GLY A 154 0.11 10.21 -10.40
CA GLY A 154 -0.62 9.03 -10.86
C GLY A 154 -1.21 8.25 -9.69
N SER A 155 -0.47 8.01 -8.61
CA SER A 155 -1.01 7.36 -7.40
C SER A 155 -2.17 8.14 -6.80
N ARG A 156 -2.07 9.47 -6.74
CA ARG A 156 -3.16 10.36 -6.30
C ARG A 156 -4.39 10.29 -7.21
N ALA A 157 -4.16 10.26 -8.52
CA ALA A 157 -5.22 10.26 -9.52
C ALA A 157 -5.96 8.92 -9.57
N ILE A 158 -5.22 7.81 -9.51
CA ILE A 158 -5.75 6.44 -9.60
C ILE A 158 -6.34 5.98 -8.25
N GLY A 159 -5.70 6.33 -7.13
CA GLY A 159 -6.05 5.81 -5.80
C GLY A 159 -7.53 6.00 -5.43
N ARG A 160 -8.13 7.13 -5.80
CA ARG A 160 -9.55 7.41 -5.55
C ARG A 160 -10.52 6.50 -6.33
N TYR A 161 -10.07 5.85 -7.38
CA TYR A 161 -10.90 4.97 -8.22
C TYR A 161 -10.71 3.49 -7.90
N LEU A 162 -9.55 3.11 -7.33
CA LEU A 162 -9.22 1.72 -7.01
C LEU A 162 -10.38 0.97 -6.37
N ASN A 163 -10.70 -0.18 -6.96
CA ASN A 163 -11.72 -1.10 -6.48
C ASN A 163 -11.18 -1.90 -5.30
N LEU A 164 -11.87 -1.80 -4.16
CA LEU A 164 -11.43 -2.42 -2.90
C LEU A 164 -11.79 -3.91 -2.78
N ASP A 165 -12.69 -4.38 -3.63
CA ASP A 165 -13.28 -5.72 -3.53
C ASP A 165 -12.94 -6.59 -4.74
N ASN A 166 -12.58 -5.98 -5.88
CA ASN A 166 -12.28 -6.69 -7.13
C ASN A 166 -10.96 -6.22 -7.78
N ASN A 167 -9.88 -6.12 -6.99
CA ASN A 167 -8.54 -5.90 -7.51
C ASN A 167 -7.81 -7.25 -7.70
N ARG A 168 -7.10 -7.43 -8.83
CA ARG A 168 -6.37 -8.68 -9.13
C ARG A 168 -5.05 -8.83 -8.38
N SER A 169 -4.52 -7.75 -7.78
CA SER A 169 -3.34 -7.80 -6.91
C SER A 169 -3.69 -8.41 -5.55
N ARG A 170 -3.06 -9.54 -5.23
CA ARG A 170 -3.26 -10.23 -3.95
C ARG A 170 -2.65 -9.45 -2.80
N SER A 171 -1.51 -8.81 -3.03
CA SER A 171 -0.84 -7.96 -2.05
C SER A 171 -1.64 -6.68 -1.75
N PHE A 172 -2.30 -6.07 -2.74
CA PHE A 172 -3.29 -5.01 -2.50
C PHE A 172 -4.44 -5.51 -1.64
N ASN A 173 -5.05 -6.64 -1.99
CA ASN A 173 -6.16 -7.22 -1.22
C ASN A 173 -5.75 -7.56 0.21
N ALA A 174 -4.53 -8.05 0.41
CA ALA A 174 -4.00 -8.33 1.75
C ALA A 174 -3.82 -7.05 2.57
N LEU A 175 -3.47 -5.93 1.95
CA LEU A 175 -3.40 -4.61 2.59
C LEU A 175 -4.81 -4.12 2.97
N THR A 176 -5.76 -4.10 2.03
CA THR A 176 -7.12 -3.60 2.29
C THR A 176 -7.86 -4.45 3.32
N GLN A 177 -7.72 -5.78 3.26
CA GLN A 177 -8.27 -6.68 4.27
C GLN A 177 -7.67 -6.43 5.66
N ALA A 178 -6.36 -6.13 5.75
CA ALA A 178 -5.74 -5.80 7.02
C ALA A 178 -6.30 -4.51 7.61
N ILE A 179 -6.46 -3.47 6.79
CA ILE A 179 -7.05 -2.20 7.21
C ILE A 179 -8.48 -2.42 7.67
N LYS A 180 -9.32 -3.08 6.86
CA LYS A 180 -10.73 -3.38 7.17
C LYS A 180 -10.86 -4.16 8.49
N LYS A 181 -10.18 -5.31 8.61
CA LYS A 181 -10.29 -6.19 9.79
C LYS A 181 -9.91 -5.48 11.09
N ASN A 182 -8.81 -4.73 11.08
CA ASN A 182 -8.33 -4.07 12.30
C ASN A 182 -9.12 -2.80 12.64
N SER A 183 -9.72 -2.15 11.65
CA SER A 183 -10.65 -1.04 11.90
C SER A 183 -11.89 -1.49 12.64
N ILE A 184 -12.41 -2.70 12.34
CA ILE A 184 -13.58 -3.27 13.04
C ILE A 184 -13.23 -3.66 14.48
N ILE A 185 -12.09 -4.34 14.69
CA ILE A 185 -11.67 -4.75 16.04
C ILE A 185 -11.54 -3.54 16.97
N LYS A 186 -11.06 -2.41 16.45
CA LYS A 186 -10.88 -1.16 17.20
C LYS A 186 -12.17 -0.35 17.40
N GLN A 187 -13.25 -0.70 16.72
CA GLN A 187 -14.57 -0.12 17.00
C GLN A 187 -15.24 -0.75 18.23
N SER A 188 -14.86 -1.98 18.58
CA SER A 188 -15.45 -2.76 19.68
C SER A 188 -14.59 -2.79 20.95
N SER A 189 -13.46 -2.08 20.97
CA SER A 189 -12.54 -1.96 22.12
C SER A 189 -12.63 -0.57 22.73
#